data_AF-A0A3M6F762-F1
#
_entry.id   AF-A0A3M6F762-F1
#
_cell.length_a   1.000
_cell.length_b   1.000
_cell.length_c   1.000
_cell.angle_alpha   90.00
_cell.angle_beta   90.00
_cell.angle_gamma   90.00
#
_symmetry.space_group_name_H-M   'P 1'
#
loop_
_entity.id
_entity.type
_entity.pdbx_description
1 polymer ?
#
loop_
_entity_poly.entity_id
_entity_poly.type
_entity_poly.pdbx_seq_one_letter_code
_entity_poly.pdbx_strand_id
1 'polypeptide(L)'
;MSELFDLKELDKKSEVYQALMAGNKAIRKHEKRKPCYESQCKIDEAVRIARRHNTFYLNEDGDFDVDVDGNVVTEEITPIESMLYVFGLMVLTDDEKREFRKSFLGA
;
A
#
# COMPACT_ATOMS: atom_id res chain seq x y z
N MET A 1 -18.01 -6.01 2.87
CA MET A 1 -17.89 -6.23 4.32
C MET A 1 -17.30 -7.60 4.53
N SER A 2 -16.34 -7.76 5.43
CA SER A 2 -15.84 -9.08 5.79
C SER A 2 -16.86 -9.78 6.70
N GLU A 3 -17.13 -11.05 6.46
CA GLU A 3 -18.09 -11.82 7.24
C GLU A 3 -17.49 -12.19 8.62
N LEU A 4 -18.26 -11.99 9.68
CA LEU A 4 -17.85 -12.34 11.05
C LEU A 4 -18.32 -13.76 11.37
N PHE A 5 -17.53 -14.49 12.15
CA PHE A 5 -17.92 -15.81 12.67
C PHE A 5 -19.15 -15.69 13.56
N ASP A 6 -20.16 -16.53 13.34
CA ASP A 6 -21.34 -16.63 14.21
C ASP A 6 -20.97 -17.33 15.53
N LEU A 7 -21.40 -16.73 16.64
CA LEU A 7 -21.10 -17.20 17.99
C LEU A 7 -22.37 -17.57 18.77
N LYS A 8 -23.57 -17.47 18.18
CA LYS A 8 -24.85 -17.54 18.89
C LYS A 8 -25.10 -18.86 19.61
N GLU A 9 -24.60 -19.98 19.07
CA GLU A 9 -24.82 -21.33 19.62
C GLU A 9 -23.63 -21.88 20.42
N LEU A 10 -22.57 -21.08 20.59
CA LEU A 10 -21.35 -21.51 21.28
C LEU A 10 -21.39 -21.16 22.76
N ASP A 11 -20.95 -22.09 23.61
CA ASP A 11 -20.72 -21.81 25.02
C ASP A 11 -19.61 -20.76 25.18
N LYS A 12 -19.94 -19.65 25.85
CA LYS A 12 -19.05 -18.53 26.12
C LYS A 12 -17.79 -18.92 26.90
N LYS A 13 -17.82 -20.02 27.65
CA LYS A 13 -16.67 -20.55 28.38
C LYS A 13 -15.81 -21.53 27.56
N SER A 14 -16.27 -21.94 26.38
CA SER A 14 -15.50 -22.85 25.52
C SER A 14 -14.30 -22.13 24.90
N GLU A 15 -13.21 -22.88 24.72
CA GLU A 15 -12.00 -22.39 24.04
C GLU A 15 -12.32 -21.98 22.58
N VAL A 16 -13.25 -22.69 21.93
CA VAL A 16 -13.72 -22.40 20.57
C VAL A 16 -14.38 -21.02 20.50
N TYR A 17 -15.26 -20.67 21.45
CA TYR A 17 -15.86 -19.34 21.51
C TYR A 17 -14.81 -18.24 21.67
N GLN A 18 -13.82 -18.46 22.55
CA GLN A 18 -12.75 -17.49 22.79
C GLN A 18 -11.88 -17.29 21.54
N ALA A 19 -11.55 -18.36 20.84
CA ALA A 19 -10.78 -18.32 19.59
C ALA A 19 -11.52 -17.58 18.46
N LEU A 20 -12.81 -17.88 18.24
CA LEU A 20 -13.61 -17.24 17.20
C LEU A 20 -13.92 -15.77 17.53
N MET A 21 -14.11 -15.44 18.82
CA MET A 21 -14.22 -14.05 19.26
C MET A 21 -12.92 -13.27 19.02
N ALA A 22 -11.76 -13.87 19.27
CA ALA A 22 -10.47 -13.27 18.95
C ALA A 22 -10.31 -13.06 17.42
N GLY A 23 -10.76 -14.03 16.61
CA GLY A 23 -10.85 -13.90 15.15
C GLY A 23 -11.72 -12.73 14.72
N ASN A 24 -12.94 -12.61 15.25
CA ASN A 24 -13.84 -11.49 14.98
C ASN A 24 -13.24 -10.14 15.40
N LYS A 25 -12.50 -10.09 16.52
CA LYS A 25 -11.78 -8.89 16.95
C LYS A 25 -10.65 -8.53 15.97
N ALA A 26 -9.95 -9.53 15.44
CA ALA A 26 -8.93 -9.33 14.42
C ALA A 26 -9.53 -8.82 13.10
N ILE A 27 -10.64 -9.40 12.64
CA ILE A 27 -11.37 -8.95 11.44
C ILE A 27 -11.80 -7.50 11.60
N ARG A 28 -12.46 -7.15 12.70
CA ARG A 28 -12.88 -5.76 12.98
C ARG A 28 -11.70 -4.79 13.07
N LYS A 29 -10.59 -5.21 13.68
CA LYS A 29 -9.36 -4.40 13.75
C LYS A 29 -8.76 -4.20 12.36
N HIS A 30 -8.80 -5.21 11.51
CA HIS A 30 -8.35 -5.14 10.14
C HIS A 30 -9.24 -4.22 9.29
N GLU A 31 -10.57 -4.35 9.40
CA GLU A 31 -11.52 -3.45 8.72
C GLU A 31 -11.34 -1.98 9.15
N LYS A 32 -11.14 -1.72 10.44
CA LYS A 32 -10.84 -0.37 10.95
C LYS A 32 -9.52 0.19 10.46
N ARG A 33 -8.60 -0.66 10.02
CA ARG A 33 -7.27 -0.28 9.53
C ARG A 33 -7.21 -0.18 8.01
N LYS A 34 -8.27 -0.57 7.30
CA LYS A 34 -8.33 -0.37 5.86
C LYS A 34 -8.43 1.14 5.57
N PRO A 35 -7.67 1.64 4.58
CA PRO A 35 -7.86 3.01 4.12
C PRO A 35 -9.33 3.24 3.76
N CYS A 36 -9.83 4.45 4.04
CA CYS A 36 -11.10 4.86 3.44
C CYS A 36 -10.93 4.96 1.91
N TYR A 37 -12.04 5.05 1.18
CA TYR A 37 -12.00 5.10 -0.29
C TYR A 37 -11.08 6.21 -0.82
N GLU A 38 -11.18 7.42 -0.28
CA GLU A 38 -10.34 8.56 -0.68
C GLU A 38 -8.85 8.31 -0.41
N SER A 39 -8.51 7.77 0.75
CA SER A 39 -7.14 7.38 1.07
C SER A 39 -6.63 6.28 0.15
N GLN A 40 -7.47 5.29 -0.19
CA GLN A 40 -7.09 4.25 -1.13
C GLN A 40 -6.81 4.82 -2.52
N CYS A 41 -7.65 5.73 -3.03
CA CYS A 41 -7.41 6.40 -4.31
C CYS A 41 -6.08 7.18 -4.31
N LYS A 42 -5.74 7.86 -3.19
CA LYS A 42 -4.44 8.53 -3.05
C LYS A 42 -3.27 7.55 -3.05
N ILE A 43 -3.39 6.42 -2.35
CA ILE A 43 -2.38 5.37 -2.32
C ILE A 43 -2.20 4.77 -3.71
N ASP A 44 -3.27 4.48 -4.43
CA ASP A 44 -3.21 3.89 -5.78
C ASP A 44 -2.55 4.86 -6.77
N GLU A 45 -2.87 6.16 -6.68
CA GLU A 45 -2.22 7.20 -7.48
C GLU A 45 -0.73 7.34 -7.14
N ALA A 46 -0.39 7.33 -5.85
CA ALA A 46 1.00 7.32 -5.38
C ALA A 46 1.77 6.11 -5.93
N VAL A 47 1.18 4.91 -5.92
CA VAL A 47 1.78 3.69 -6.51
C VAL A 47 1.96 3.85 -8.02
N ARG A 48 0.98 4.42 -8.73
CA ARG A 48 1.06 4.66 -10.17
C ARG A 48 2.21 5.60 -10.52
N ILE A 49 2.35 6.71 -9.78
CA ILE A 49 3.45 7.67 -9.98
C ILE A 49 4.80 7.02 -9.65
N ALA A 50 4.92 6.32 -8.52
CA ALA A 50 6.16 5.64 -8.13
C ALA A 50 6.59 4.58 -9.14
N ARG A 51 5.63 3.79 -9.67
CA ARG A 51 5.93 2.79 -10.71
C ARG A 51 6.34 3.45 -12.01
N ARG A 52 5.63 4.50 -12.42
CA ARG A 52 6.01 5.24 -13.62
C ARG A 52 7.42 5.82 -13.50
N HIS A 53 7.73 6.41 -12.35
CA HIS A 53 9.07 6.83 -12.04
C HIS A 53 10.01 5.63 -12.16
N ASN A 54 9.79 4.51 -11.48
CA ASN A 54 10.69 3.34 -11.53
C ASN A 54 10.87 2.69 -12.93
N THR A 55 9.88 2.76 -13.84
CA THR A 55 9.89 1.97 -15.09
C THR A 55 10.34 2.74 -16.34
N PHE A 56 10.36 4.09 -16.31
CA PHE A 56 10.72 4.91 -17.48
C PHE A 56 12.19 5.31 -17.43
N TYR A 57 13.11 4.41 -17.80
CA TYR A 57 14.53 4.76 -17.98
C TYR A 57 15.17 4.18 -19.24
N LEU A 58 14.39 3.58 -20.13
CA LEU A 58 14.90 3.14 -21.42
C LEU A 58 13.98 3.72 -22.49
N ASN A 59 14.53 4.56 -23.37
CA ASN A 59 13.83 4.95 -24.58
C ASN A 59 13.73 3.74 -25.54
N GLU A 60 13.09 3.92 -26.71
CA GLU A 60 12.92 2.83 -27.69
C GLU A 60 14.25 2.19 -28.14
N ASP A 61 15.37 2.91 -27.96
CA ASP A 61 16.73 2.50 -28.33
C ASP A 61 17.52 1.88 -27.16
N GLY A 62 16.97 1.86 -25.94
CA GLY A 62 17.63 1.30 -24.75
C GLY A 62 18.66 2.23 -24.09
N ASP A 63 18.62 3.53 -24.39
CA ASP A 63 19.42 4.55 -23.72
C ASP A 63 18.65 5.15 -22.54
N PHE A 64 19.39 5.60 -21.53
CA PHE A 64 18.82 6.30 -20.39
C PHE A 64 18.16 7.62 -20.82
N ASP A 65 16.88 7.79 -20.48
CA ASP A 65 16.10 9.00 -20.76
C ASP A 65 16.40 10.11 -19.73
N VAL A 66 15.62 11.20 -19.77
CA VAL A 66 15.61 12.24 -18.75
C VAL A 66 14.60 11.94 -17.63
N ASP A 67 14.96 12.31 -16.40
CA ASP A 67 14.03 12.27 -15.27
C ASP A 67 12.90 13.29 -15.46
N VAL A 68 11.95 13.25 -14.53
CA VAL A 68 10.81 14.19 -14.46
C VAL A 68 11.19 15.66 -14.35
N ASP A 69 12.43 15.96 -13.94
CA ASP A 69 12.99 17.31 -13.83
C ASP A 69 13.84 17.68 -15.06
N GLY A 70 13.94 16.78 -16.05
CA GLY A 70 14.67 16.96 -17.29
C GLY A 70 16.17 16.67 -17.21
N ASN A 71 16.65 16.05 -16.12
CA ASN A 71 18.05 15.66 -15.97
C ASN A 71 18.31 14.32 -16.62
N VAL A 72 19.48 14.15 -17.25
CA VAL A 72 19.89 12.86 -17.81
C VAL A 72 20.04 11.84 -16.69
N VAL A 73 19.31 10.74 -16.79
CA VAL A 73 19.50 9.60 -15.89
C VAL A 73 20.70 8.81 -16.39
N THR A 74 21.58 8.37 -15.49
CA THR A 74 22.76 7.57 -15.86
C THR A 74 22.77 6.21 -15.18
N GLU A 75 21.82 5.98 -14.27
CA GLU A 75 21.73 4.79 -13.43
C GLU A 75 20.26 4.40 -13.24
N GLU A 76 19.99 3.11 -13.06
CA GLU A 76 18.63 2.62 -12.80
C GLU A 76 18.11 3.19 -11.47
N ILE A 77 16.94 3.82 -11.48
CA ILE A 77 16.38 4.40 -10.26
C ILE A 77 15.84 3.31 -9.35
N THR A 78 16.28 3.36 -8.09
CA THR A 78 15.88 2.38 -7.10
C THR A 78 14.41 2.55 -6.69
N PRO A 79 13.77 1.48 -6.19
CA PRO A 79 12.45 1.60 -5.57
C PRO A 79 12.40 2.64 -4.45
N ILE A 80 13.49 2.84 -3.72
CA ILE A 80 13.57 3.81 -2.62
C ILE A 80 13.47 5.24 -3.15
N GLU A 81 14.22 5.57 -4.19
CA GLU A 81 14.19 6.89 -4.82
C GLU A 81 12.81 7.19 -5.40
N SER A 82 12.19 6.19 -6.05
CA SER A 82 10.81 6.33 -6.55
C SER A 82 9.78 6.57 -5.44
N MET A 83 9.98 5.99 -4.25
CA MET A 83 9.13 6.29 -3.09
C MET A 83 9.37 7.71 -2.55
N LEU A 84 10.62 8.15 -2.47
CA LEU A 84 10.96 9.50 -1.99
C LEU A 84 10.42 10.57 -2.93
N TYR A 85 10.50 10.35 -4.24
CA TYR A 85 9.92 11.21 -5.26
C TYR A 85 8.42 11.43 -5.01
N VAL A 86 7.66 10.35 -4.80
CA VAL A 86 6.22 10.45 -4.51
C VAL A 86 5.93 11.16 -3.18
N PHE A 87 6.75 10.98 -2.15
CA PHE A 87 6.60 11.71 -0.89
C PHE A 87 6.89 13.22 -1.03
N GLY A 88 7.68 13.63 -2.04
CA GLY A 88 7.87 15.03 -2.39
C GLY A 88 6.68 15.63 -3.16
N LEU A 89 5.99 14.83 -3.95
CA LEU A 89 4.85 15.27 -4.77
C LEU A 89 3.51 15.25 -4.04
N MET A 90 3.32 14.30 -3.12
CA MET A 90 2.02 14.02 -2.50
C MET A 90 2.13 14.01 -0.98
N VAL A 91 1.20 14.72 -0.33
CA VAL A 91 1.05 14.65 1.13
C VAL A 91 0.24 13.41 1.50
N LEU A 92 0.93 12.42 2.05
CA LEU A 92 0.36 11.20 2.60
C LEU A 92 0.49 11.21 4.13
N THR A 93 -0.56 10.78 4.82
CA THR A 93 -0.52 10.48 6.26
C THR A 93 0.37 9.27 6.55
N ASP A 94 0.74 9.06 7.81
CA ASP A 94 1.60 7.93 8.18
C ASP A 94 0.96 6.56 7.89
N ASP A 95 -0.35 6.45 8.05
CA ASP A 95 -1.10 5.24 7.71
C ASP A 95 -1.13 5.01 6.19
N GLU A 96 -1.34 6.06 5.39
CA GLU A 96 -1.28 5.98 3.92
C GLU A 96 0.12 5.63 3.42
N LYS A 97 1.18 6.22 4.00
CA LYS A 97 2.57 5.88 3.67
C LYS A 97 2.87 4.41 3.94
N ARG A 98 2.35 3.85 5.04
CA ARG A 98 2.53 2.43 5.37
C ARG A 98 1.85 1.53 4.34
N GLU A 99 0.61 1.82 3.97
CA GLU A 99 -0.14 1.01 2.99
C GLU A 99 0.39 1.20 1.56
N PHE A 100 0.86 2.40 1.21
CA PHE A 100 1.59 2.67 -0.03
C PHE A 100 2.84 1.80 -0.14
N ARG A 101 3.68 1.76 0.91
CA ARG A 101 4.91 0.93 0.90
C ARG A 101 4.61 -0.55 0.68
N LYS A 102 3.57 -1.09 1.34
CA LYS A 102 3.14 -2.48 1.11
C LYS A 102 2.70 -2.70 -0.33
N SER A 103 1.86 -1.81 -0.85
CA SER A 103 1.28 -1.90 -2.20
C SER A 103 2.34 -1.75 -3.30
N PHE A 104 3.34 -0.90 -3.07
CA PHE A 104 4.42 -0.63 -4.02
C PHE A 104 5.50 -1.72 -4.01
N LEU A 105 5.92 -2.17 -2.81
CA LEU A 105 6.98 -3.17 -2.64
C LEU A 105 6.48 -4.62 -2.66
N GLY A 106 5.15 -4.84 -2.63
CA GLY A 106 4.55 -6.18 -2.66
C GLY A 106 4.64 -6.95 -1.34
N ALA A 107 4.67 -6.26 -0.19
CA ALA A 107 4.81 -6.86 1.15
C ALA A 107 3.49 -7.28 1.80
#